data_AF-A0A0J9W484-F1
#
_entry.id   AF-A0A0J9W484-F1
#
_cell.length_a   1.000
_cell.length_b   1.000
_cell.length_c   1.000
_cell.angle_alpha   90.00
_cell.angle_beta   90.00
_cell.angle_gamma   90.00
#
_symmetry.space_group_name_H-M   'P 1'
#
loop_
_entity.id
_entity.type
_entity.pdbx_description
1 polymer ?
#
loop_
_entity_poly.entity_id
_entity_poly.type
_entity_poly.pdbx_seq_one_letter_code
_entity_poly.pdbx_strand_id
1 'polypeptide(L)'
;MIFQEGYIREHFGCQMEIGIAKEKVADLAFQYFGVKLEDKDGVRSICYPGGGKIEPDPSIKLRACHRDLSGIFRGVLHEGAHTSPIYQREKVERRNRTDGVSMTISNQAKEGAKITVFLGEWRASAIKKKFYG
;
A
#
# COMPACT_ATOMS: atom_id res chain seq x y z
N MET A 1 -13.95 -20.91 10.97
CA MET A 1 -13.06 -20.00 10.22
C MET A 1 -11.66 -20.59 10.32
N ILE A 2 -11.16 -21.23 9.26
CA ILE A 2 -9.81 -21.81 9.26
C ILE A 2 -8.89 -20.72 8.73
N PHE A 3 -8.10 -20.15 9.61
CA PHE A 3 -7.08 -19.21 9.19
C PHE A 3 -5.79 -19.99 8.91
N GLN A 4 -5.17 -19.78 7.76
CA GLN A 4 -3.91 -20.44 7.41
C GLN A 4 -2.81 -20.08 8.41
N GLU A 5 -2.20 -21.08 9.04
CA GLU A 5 -0.92 -20.96 9.73
C GLU A 5 0.19 -20.74 8.70
N GLY A 6 1.13 -19.83 9.00
CA GLY A 6 2.26 -19.57 8.10
C GLY A 6 2.98 -18.26 8.37
N TYR A 7 4.25 -18.22 7.96
CA TYR A 7 5.20 -17.12 8.10
C TYR A 7 4.61 -15.74 7.75
N ILE A 8 3.80 -15.66 6.69
CA ILE A 8 3.20 -14.39 6.26
C ILE A 8 2.21 -13.87 7.31
N ARG A 9 1.38 -14.72 7.90
CA ARG A 9 0.40 -14.28 8.89
C ARG A 9 1.06 -13.89 10.22
N GLU A 10 2.09 -14.62 10.62
CA GLU A 10 2.85 -14.32 11.84
C GLU A 10 3.65 -13.01 11.73
N HIS A 11 4.26 -12.76 10.57
CA HIS A 11 5.13 -11.59 10.38
C HIS A 11 4.45 -10.38 9.77
N PHE A 12 3.32 -10.55 9.08
CA PHE A 12 2.64 -9.46 8.37
C PHE A 12 1.16 -9.32 8.74
N GLY A 13 0.46 -10.40 9.09
CA GLY A 13 -0.96 -10.39 9.43
C GLY A 13 -1.88 -10.70 8.24
N CYS A 14 -3.08 -10.13 8.23
CA CYS A 14 -4.03 -10.26 7.12
C CYS A 14 -3.80 -9.18 6.06
N GLN A 15 -4.12 -9.47 4.80
CA GLN A 15 -3.96 -8.52 3.71
C GLN A 15 -5.33 -8.01 3.22
N MET A 16 -5.41 -6.72 2.93
CA MET A 16 -6.51 -6.11 2.20
C MET A 16 -5.96 -5.35 1.00
N GLU A 17 -6.66 -5.46 -0.13
CA GLU A 17 -6.37 -4.70 -1.34
C GLU A 17 -7.47 -3.67 -1.60
N ILE A 18 -7.06 -2.46 -1.94
CA ILE A 18 -7.93 -1.33 -2.21
C ILE A 18 -7.62 -0.81 -3.61
N GLY A 19 -8.61 -0.80 -4.49
CA GLY A 19 -8.51 -0.20 -5.81
C GLY A 19 -8.46 1.32 -5.73
N ILE A 20 -7.55 1.92 -6.49
CA ILE A 20 -7.34 3.36 -6.57
C ILE A 20 -7.70 3.83 -7.98
N ALA A 21 -8.54 4.87 -8.07
CA ALA A 21 -8.91 5.50 -9.33
C ALA A 21 -7.68 6.14 -10.00
N LYS A 22 -7.63 6.12 -11.35
CA LYS A 22 -6.47 6.58 -12.13
C LYS A 22 -6.05 8.02 -11.80
N GLU A 23 -7.02 8.88 -11.50
CA GLU A 23 -6.82 10.30 -11.20
C GLU A 23 -6.12 10.53 -9.84
N LYS A 24 -6.05 9.51 -8.98
CA LYS A 24 -5.43 9.58 -7.65
C LYS A 24 -4.09 8.87 -7.57
N VAL A 25 -3.65 8.21 -8.64
CA VAL A 25 -2.43 7.40 -8.64
C VAL A 25 -1.19 8.27 -8.38
N ALA A 26 -1.04 9.38 -9.11
CA ALA A 26 0.12 10.27 -8.96
C ALA A 26 0.16 10.93 -7.58
N ASP A 27 -0.97 11.47 -7.11
CA ASP A 27 -1.07 12.13 -5.79
C ASP A 27 -0.66 11.18 -4.66
N LEU A 28 -1.21 9.96 -4.65
CA LEU A 28 -0.93 8.98 -3.60
C LEU A 28 0.50 8.44 -3.66
N ALA A 29 1.04 8.20 -4.87
CA ALA A 29 2.43 7.79 -5.05
C ALA A 29 3.40 8.85 -4.52
N PHE A 30 3.14 10.13 -4.80
CA PHE A 30 3.97 11.22 -4.31
C PHE A 30 3.84 11.39 -2.80
N GLN A 31 2.61 11.50 -2.29
CA GLN A 31 2.35 11.79 -0.89
C GLN A 31 2.86 10.69 0.05
N TYR A 32 2.67 9.42 -0.30
CA TYR A 32 2.95 8.30 0.61
C TYR A 32 4.25 7.57 0.31
N PHE A 33 4.80 7.68 -0.91
CA PHE A 33 6.04 6.99 -1.29
C PHE A 33 7.15 7.96 -1.68
N GLY A 34 6.85 9.24 -1.92
CA GLY A 34 7.80 10.23 -2.43
C GLY A 34 8.14 10.03 -3.90
N VAL A 35 7.28 9.32 -4.64
CA VAL A 35 7.51 8.91 -6.03
C VAL A 35 6.75 9.84 -6.96
N LYS A 36 7.47 10.50 -7.86
CA LYS A 36 6.86 11.29 -8.93
C LYS A 36 6.59 10.40 -10.14
N LEU A 37 5.40 10.57 -10.71
CA LEU A 37 4.98 9.85 -11.91
C LEU A 37 4.86 10.84 -13.08
N GLU A 38 5.12 10.33 -14.26
CA GLU A 38 4.93 11.04 -15.52
C GLU A 38 4.17 10.12 -16.48
N ASP A 39 3.13 10.67 -17.08
CA ASP A 39 2.34 10.01 -18.10
C ASP A 39 2.67 10.62 -19.46
N LYS A 40 3.19 9.80 -20.39
CA LYS A 40 3.53 10.21 -21.75
C LYS A 40 2.99 9.18 -22.74
N ASP A 41 2.20 9.63 -23.70
CA ASP A 41 1.61 8.79 -24.76
C ASP A 41 0.85 7.55 -24.23
N GLY A 42 0.23 7.67 -23.05
CA GLY A 42 -0.49 6.59 -22.39
C GLY A 42 0.38 5.64 -21.56
N VAL A 43 1.70 5.83 -21.55
CA VAL A 43 2.65 5.09 -20.73
C VAL A 43 2.97 5.89 -19.47
N ARG A 44 2.86 5.22 -18.32
CA ARG A 44 3.21 5.75 -17.02
C ARG A 44 4.62 5.34 -16.65
N SER A 45 5.43 6.30 -16.22
CA SER A 45 6.80 6.09 -15.75
C SER A 45 7.03 6.73 -14.40
N ILE A 46 7.99 6.20 -13.64
CA ILE A 46 8.47 6.81 -12.39
C ILE A 46 9.66 7.71 -12.73
N CYS A 47 9.58 8.97 -12.31
CA CYS A 47 10.69 9.90 -12.42
C CYS A 47 11.69 9.66 -11.28
N TYR A 48 12.92 9.32 -11.65
CA TYR A 48 14.03 9.18 -10.71
C TYR A 48 14.83 10.50 -10.62
N PRO A 49 15.31 10.90 -9.43
CA PRO A 49 16.18 12.07 -9.30
C PRO A 49 17.40 11.97 -10.24
N GLY A 50 17.71 13.05 -10.96
CA GLY A 50 18.78 13.05 -11.98
C GLY A 50 18.31 12.77 -13.41
N GLY A 51 17.00 12.75 -13.66
CA GLY A 51 16.42 12.71 -15.01
C GLY A 51 16.19 11.30 -15.58
N GLY A 52 16.57 10.26 -14.83
CA GLY A 52 16.26 8.88 -15.16
C GLY A 52 14.77 8.58 -15.04
N LYS A 53 14.31 7.57 -15.79
CA LYS A 53 12.94 7.07 -15.73
C LYS A 53 12.92 5.57 -15.53
N ILE A 54 11.95 5.09 -14.78
CA ILE A 54 11.67 3.66 -14.60
C ILE A 54 10.29 3.40 -15.19
N GLU A 55 10.24 2.62 -16.25
CA GLU A 55 8.99 2.15 -16.85
C GLU A 55 8.56 0.85 -16.18
N PRO A 56 7.35 0.77 -15.61
CA PRO A 56 6.82 -0.49 -15.14
C PRO A 56 6.62 -1.46 -16.31
N ASP A 57 6.86 -2.75 -16.10
CA ASP A 57 6.59 -3.78 -17.10
C ASP A 57 6.10 -5.09 -16.44
N PRO A 58 4.78 -5.41 -16.49
CA PRO A 58 3.67 -4.51 -16.80
C PRO A 58 3.32 -3.59 -15.62
N SER A 59 3.86 -3.85 -14.43
CA SER A 59 3.55 -3.11 -13.21
C SER A 59 4.74 -3.08 -12.25
N ILE A 60 4.74 -2.13 -11.33
CA ILE A 60 5.77 -1.99 -10.31
C ILE A 60 5.14 -1.81 -8.93
N LYS A 61 5.78 -2.36 -7.90
CA LYS A 61 5.34 -2.25 -6.51
C LYS A 61 6.21 -1.25 -5.75
N LEU A 62 5.61 -0.16 -5.32
CA LEU A 62 6.16 0.80 -4.38
C LEU A 62 6.03 0.27 -2.96
N ARG A 63 7.13 0.29 -2.21
CA ARG A 63 7.24 -0.12 -0.80
C ARG A 63 7.83 1.01 0.04
N ALA A 64 7.99 0.80 1.34
CA ALA A 64 8.44 1.81 2.29
C ALA A 64 7.55 3.07 2.29
N CYS A 65 6.26 2.85 2.57
CA CYS A 65 5.25 3.90 2.73
C CYS A 65 5.58 4.81 3.93
N HIS A 66 5.21 6.09 3.85
CA HIS A 66 5.27 7.00 4.99
C HIS A 66 4.40 6.50 6.15
N ARG A 67 4.88 6.63 7.39
CA ARG A 67 4.19 6.05 8.57
C ARG A 67 2.94 6.77 9.02
N ASP A 68 2.83 8.06 8.72
CA ASP A 68 1.59 8.79 8.89
C ASP A 68 0.58 8.34 7.83
N LEU A 69 -0.34 7.49 8.28
CA LEU A 69 -1.41 6.90 7.46
C LEU A 69 -2.73 7.66 7.60
N SER A 70 -2.80 8.72 8.42
CA SER A 70 -4.05 9.41 8.77
C SER A 70 -4.73 10.08 7.57
N GLY A 71 -3.93 10.48 6.57
CA GLY A 71 -4.42 11.06 5.32
C GLY A 71 -5.01 10.05 4.35
N ILE A 72 -4.64 8.76 4.45
CA ILE A 72 -5.07 7.70 3.50
C ILE A 72 -6.08 6.74 4.12
N PHE A 73 -5.92 6.42 5.39
CA PHE A 73 -6.81 5.52 6.12
C PHE A 73 -7.40 6.25 7.32
N ARG A 74 -8.70 6.01 7.55
CA ARG A 74 -9.43 6.51 8.71
C ARG A 74 -10.16 5.39 9.44
N GLY A 75 -10.42 5.61 10.73
CA GLY A 75 -11.17 4.70 11.58
C GLY A 75 -10.58 3.29 11.61
N VAL A 76 -11.42 2.28 11.37
CA VAL A 76 -11.06 0.86 11.54
C VAL A 76 -9.88 0.43 10.66
N LEU A 77 -9.73 0.99 9.46
CA LEU A 77 -8.58 0.68 8.59
C LEU A 77 -7.27 1.22 9.15
N HIS A 78 -7.29 2.44 9.68
CA HIS A 78 -6.13 3.06 10.31
C HIS A 78 -5.68 2.26 11.54
N GLU A 79 -6.63 1.92 12.41
CA GLU A 79 -6.37 1.06 13.58
C GLU A 79 -5.87 -0.33 13.15
N GLY A 80 -6.53 -0.94 12.16
CA GLY A 80 -6.17 -2.25 11.63
C GLY A 80 -4.73 -2.29 11.11
N ALA A 81 -4.33 -1.27 10.34
CA ALA A 81 -2.97 -1.16 9.81
C ALA A 81 -1.93 -1.07 10.92
N HIS A 82 -2.20 -0.26 11.95
CA HIS A 82 -1.31 -0.12 13.10
C HIS A 82 -1.20 -1.41 13.92
N THR A 83 -2.23 -2.24 13.95
CA THR A 83 -2.19 -3.54 14.67
C THR A 83 -1.52 -4.66 13.89
N SER A 84 -1.07 -4.44 12.65
CA SER A 84 -0.37 -5.48 11.89
C SER A 84 0.99 -5.82 12.51
N PRO A 85 1.38 -7.13 12.53
CA PRO A 85 2.69 -7.54 13.05
C PRO A 85 3.88 -6.80 12.42
N ILE A 86 3.83 -6.53 11.11
CA ILE A 86 4.88 -5.80 10.42
C ILE A 86 5.00 -4.35 10.92
N TYR A 87 3.87 -3.64 11.06
CA TYR A 87 3.88 -2.25 11.52
C TYR A 87 4.40 -2.15 12.96
N GLN A 88 4.04 -3.10 13.82
CA GLN A 88 4.52 -3.20 15.20
C GLN A 88 6.01 -3.51 15.27
N ARG A 89 6.50 -4.49 14.49
CA ARG A 89 7.92 -4.81 14.41
C ARG A 89 8.75 -3.60 13.95
N GLU A 90 8.34 -2.95 12.87
CA GLU A 90 9.03 -1.78 12.33
C GLU A 90 8.97 -0.58 13.29
N LYS A 91 7.96 -0.51 14.17
CA LYS A 91 7.88 0.49 15.24
C LYS A 91 8.99 0.25 16.28
N VAL A 92 9.20 -1.00 16.69
CA VAL A 92 10.28 -1.38 17.61
C VAL A 92 11.65 -1.10 16.99
N GLU A 93 11.80 -1.37 15.69
CA GLU A 93 13.01 -1.07 14.91
C GLU A 93 13.22 0.43 14.63
N ARG A 94 12.30 1.31 15.09
CA ARG A 94 12.36 2.77 14.90
C ARG A 94 12.48 3.19 13.44
N ARG A 95 11.89 2.44 12.51
CA ARG A 95 11.84 2.84 11.10
C ARG A 95 10.89 4.02 10.91
N ASN A 96 11.29 4.97 10.06
CA ASN A 96 10.46 6.11 9.65
C ASN A 96 9.50 5.80 8.50
N ARG A 97 9.64 4.63 7.88
CA ARG A 97 8.79 4.11 6.80
C ARG A 97 8.33 2.69 7.14
N THR A 98 7.24 2.25 6.51
CA THR A 98 6.64 0.94 6.74
C THR A 98 6.42 0.17 5.45
N ASP A 99 6.75 -1.11 5.46
CA ASP A 99 6.38 -2.06 4.40
C ASP A 99 5.01 -2.70 4.66
N GLY A 100 4.34 -2.34 5.75
CA GLY A 100 2.95 -2.71 6.04
C GLY A 100 1.93 -2.13 5.06
N VAL A 101 2.34 -1.15 4.25
CA VAL A 101 1.54 -0.57 3.17
C VAL A 101 2.39 -0.51 1.91
N SER A 102 1.83 -0.98 0.79
CA SER A 102 2.47 -0.90 -0.53
C SER A 102 1.47 -0.51 -1.60
N MET A 103 1.97 0.02 -2.71
CA MET A 103 1.16 0.44 -3.84
C MET A 103 1.69 -0.22 -5.11
N THR A 104 0.82 -0.87 -5.87
CA THR A 104 1.17 -1.46 -7.17
C THR A 104 0.58 -0.60 -8.27
N ILE A 105 1.43 -0.17 -9.20
CA ILE A 105 1.11 0.77 -10.27
C ILE A 105 1.36 0.08 -11.61
N SER A 106 0.37 0.19 -12.51
CA SER A 106 0.46 -0.30 -13.89
C SER A 106 1.21 0.69 -14.79
N ASN A 107 1.86 0.16 -15.83
CA ASN A 107 2.47 0.94 -16.90
C ASN A 107 1.45 1.67 -17.78
N GLN A 108 0.18 1.29 -17.73
CA GLN A 108 -0.89 1.93 -18.48
C GLN A 108 -1.43 3.14 -17.72
N ALA A 109 -1.30 4.35 -18.28
CA ALA A 109 -1.80 5.59 -17.67
C ALA A 109 -3.34 5.59 -17.48
N LYS A 110 -4.07 4.84 -18.32
CA LYS A 110 -5.53 4.67 -18.21
C LYS A 110 -5.96 3.81 -17.01
N GLU A 111 -5.05 3.01 -16.47
CA GLU A 111 -5.34 2.11 -15.36
C GLU A 111 -5.11 2.79 -14.01
N GLY A 112 -5.91 2.37 -13.04
CA GLY A 112 -5.73 2.73 -11.65
C GLY A 112 -4.51 2.07 -11.00
N ALA A 113 -4.48 2.10 -9.69
CA ALA A 113 -3.48 1.40 -8.88
C ALA A 113 -4.16 0.52 -7.83
N LYS A 114 -3.37 -0.29 -7.15
CA LYS A 114 -3.82 -1.08 -6.00
C LYS A 114 -2.99 -0.74 -4.79
N ILE A 115 -3.62 -0.43 -3.67
CA ILE A 115 -2.94 -0.32 -2.39
C ILE A 115 -3.17 -1.61 -1.61
N THR A 116 -2.08 -2.22 -1.18
CA THR A 116 -2.08 -3.37 -0.31
C THR A 116 -1.74 -2.90 1.10
N VAL A 117 -2.62 -3.19 2.06
CA VAL A 117 -2.42 -2.90 3.48
C VAL A 117 -2.46 -4.19 4.28
N PHE A 118 -1.46 -4.37 5.15
CA PHE A 118 -1.44 -5.42 6.14
C PHE A 118 -2.18 -4.98 7.41
N LEU A 119 -2.98 -5.89 7.98
CA LEU A 119 -3.91 -5.64 9.08
C LEU A 119 -3.73 -6.69 10.17
N GLY A 120 -3.98 -6.29 11.42
CA GLY A 120 -4.18 -7.26 12.51
C GLY A 120 -5.43 -8.12 12.26
N GLU A 121 -5.34 -9.41 12.57
CA GLU A 121 -6.34 -10.42 12.20
C GLU A 121 -7.76 -10.13 12.72
N TRP A 122 -7.89 -9.75 13.99
CA TRP A 122 -9.18 -9.40 14.60
C TRP A 122 -9.82 -8.20 13.93
N ARG A 123 -9.00 -7.22 13.51
CA ARG A 123 -9.48 -6.01 12.82
C ARG A 123 -9.85 -6.31 11.37
N ALA A 124 -9.09 -7.15 10.67
CA ALA A 124 -9.44 -7.62 9.34
C ALA A 124 -10.78 -8.36 9.33
N SER A 125 -11.04 -9.19 10.34
CA SER A 125 -12.32 -9.88 10.51
C SER A 125 -13.50 -8.92 10.75
N ALA A 126 -13.30 -7.89 11.58
CA ALA A 126 -14.30 -6.85 11.82
C ALA A 126 -14.59 -6.02 10.56
N ILE A 127 -13.56 -5.67 9.79
CA ILE A 127 -13.69 -4.97 8.50
C ILE A 127 -14.50 -5.81 7.52
N LYS A 128 -14.16 -7.09 7.36
CA LYS A 128 -14.88 -8.00 6.46
C LYS A 128 -16.37 -8.06 6.80
N LYS A 129 -16.71 -8.21 8.09
CA LYS A 129 -18.12 -8.23 8.54
C LYS A 129 -18.86 -6.92 8.23
N LYS A 130 -18.18 -5.78 8.25
CA LYS A 130 -18.81 -4.48 7.96
C LYS A 130 -19.06 -4.25 6.46
N PHE A 131 -18.21 -4.80 5.58
CA PHE A 131 -18.31 -4.58 4.14
C PHE A 131 -19.06 -5.70 3.39
N TYR A 132 -19.06 -6.91 3.92
CA TYR A 132 -19.56 -8.11 3.22
C TYR A 132 -20.43 -9.02 4.09
N GLY A 133 -20.79 -8.59 5.30
CA GLY A 133 -21.55 -9.37 6.28
C GLY A 133 -22.92 -8.79 6.58
#